data_AF-A0A377AMX9-F1
#
_entry.id   AF-A0A377AMX9-F1
#
_cell.length_a   1.000
_cell.length_b   1.000
_cell.length_c   1.000
_cell.angle_alpha   90.00
_cell.angle_beta   90.00
_cell.angle_gamma   90.00
#
_symmetry.space_group_name_H-M   'P 1'
#
loop_
_entity.id
_entity.type
_entity.pdbx_description
1 polymer ?
#
loop_
_entity_poly.entity_id
_entity_poly.type
_entity_poly.pdbx_seq_one_letter_code
_entity_poly.pdbx_strand_id
1 'polypeptide(L)'
;MSSDIKIKVQSFGRFLSNMVMPNIGAFIAWGIITALFIPTGWLPNETLAKLVGPMITYLLPLLIGYTGGKLVGGERGGVVGAITTMGVIVGADMPMFLGSMIAGPLGGWCIKHFDRWVDGKIKSGFEMLVNNFSAGIIGMILAILAFLGIGPIVEALSKMLAAGVNFMVVHDMLPLASIFVEPAKILFLNNAINHGIFSPLGIQQSHELGKSIFFLIEANPGPGMGVLLAYMFFGRGSAKQSAGGAAIIHFLGGIHEIYFPYVLMNPRLNPRSHPRRYDWRVHADYPGRWSGFSGISGFYPCCTGDDTKRCLFR
;
A
#
# COMPACT_ATOMS: atom_id res chain seq x y z
N MET A 1 -0.17 26.30 8.05
CA MET A 1 0.90 25.73 7.19
C MET A 1 1.19 26.72 6.07
N SER A 2 2.44 27.15 5.92
CA SER A 2 2.88 28.04 4.81
C SER A 2 2.52 27.43 3.44
N SER A 3 2.15 28.29 2.48
CA SER A 3 1.74 27.94 1.12
C SER A 3 2.75 27.01 0.42
N ASP A 4 4.05 27.19 0.66
CA ASP A 4 5.10 26.41 0.00
C ASP A 4 5.21 24.97 0.51
N ILE A 5 5.03 24.77 1.82
CA ILE A 5 5.01 23.43 2.43
C ILE A 5 3.79 22.67 1.91
N LYS A 6 2.65 23.35 1.80
CA LYS A 6 1.42 22.77 1.25
C LYS A 6 1.61 22.34 -0.21
N ILE A 7 2.29 23.16 -1.03
CA ILE A 7 2.58 22.83 -2.44
C ILE A 7 3.51 21.61 -2.53
N LYS A 8 4.59 21.56 -1.73
CA LYS A 8 5.53 20.42 -1.73
C LYS A 8 4.88 19.10 -1.30
N VAL A 9 4.04 19.12 -0.27
CA VAL A 9 3.29 17.93 0.18
C VAL A 9 2.33 17.46 -0.92
N GLN A 10 1.66 18.40 -1.60
CA GLN A 10 0.76 18.05 -2.69
C GLN A 10 1.49 17.50 -3.93
N SER A 11 2.65 18.06 -4.29
CA SER A 11 3.45 17.54 -5.40
C SER A 11 3.99 16.14 -5.09
N PHE A 12 4.40 15.90 -3.84
CA PHE A 12 4.86 14.58 -3.40
C PHE A 12 3.73 13.53 -3.44
N GLY A 13 2.54 13.86 -2.93
CA GLY A 13 1.39 12.97 -3.01
C GLY A 13 0.97 12.66 -4.45
N ARG A 14 0.99 13.67 -5.34
CA ARG A 14 0.73 13.45 -6.79
C ARG A 14 1.78 12.54 -7.42
N PHE A 15 3.05 12.69 -7.05
CA PHE A 15 4.12 11.84 -7.56
C PHE A 15 3.91 10.38 -7.16
N LEU A 16 3.69 10.10 -5.87
CA LEU A 16 3.39 8.75 -5.38
C LEU A 16 2.13 8.17 -6.04
N SER A 17 1.09 8.97 -6.19
CA SER A 17 -0.13 8.58 -6.86
C SER A 17 0.11 8.15 -8.31
N ASN A 18 0.93 8.91 -9.05
CA ASN A 18 1.27 8.59 -10.44
C ASN A 18 2.12 7.30 -10.58
N MET A 19 2.74 6.84 -9.49
CA MET A 19 3.45 5.55 -9.48
C MET A 19 2.48 4.36 -9.36
N VAL A 20 1.35 4.55 -8.69
CA VAL A 20 0.42 3.46 -8.38
C VAL A 20 -0.75 3.41 -9.35
N MET A 21 -1.28 4.55 -9.78
CA MET A 21 -2.48 4.64 -10.63
C MET A 21 -2.39 3.83 -11.93
N PRO A 22 -1.28 3.89 -12.70
CA PRO A 22 -1.17 3.09 -13.93
C PRO A 22 -1.24 1.58 -13.67
N ASN A 23 -0.96 1.15 -12.44
CA ASN A 23 -0.87 -0.24 -12.03
C ASN A 23 -2.12 -0.75 -11.30
N ILE A 24 -3.18 0.07 -11.18
CA ILE A 24 -4.36 -0.27 -10.39
C ILE A 24 -5.06 -1.54 -10.89
N GLY A 25 -4.97 -1.85 -12.18
CA GLY A 25 -5.47 -3.11 -12.75
C GLY A 25 -4.80 -4.34 -12.15
N ALA A 26 -3.50 -4.27 -11.83
CA ALA A 26 -2.78 -5.37 -11.18
C ALA A 26 -3.24 -5.56 -9.73
N PHE A 27 -3.52 -4.47 -9.00
CA PHE A 27 -4.09 -4.52 -7.65
C PHE A 27 -5.50 -5.14 -7.66
N ILE A 28 -6.33 -4.79 -8.64
CA ILE A 28 -7.67 -5.36 -8.80
C ILE A 28 -7.57 -6.86 -9.12
N ALA A 29 -6.69 -7.25 -10.05
CA ALA A 29 -6.50 -8.66 -10.40
C ALA A 29 -6.04 -9.49 -9.20
N TRP A 30 -5.04 -9.00 -8.45
CA TRP A 30 -4.60 -9.61 -7.20
C TRP A 30 -5.74 -9.71 -6.18
N GLY A 31 -6.53 -8.66 -6.04
CA GLY A 31 -7.66 -8.60 -5.13
C GLY A 31 -8.76 -9.61 -5.48
N ILE A 32 -9.09 -9.78 -6.76
CA ILE A 32 -10.06 -10.77 -7.23
C ILE A 32 -9.55 -12.19 -6.99
N ILE A 33 -8.30 -12.47 -7.35
CA ILE A 33 -7.70 -13.81 -7.14
C ILE A 33 -7.71 -14.17 -5.65
N THR A 34 -7.36 -13.20 -4.80
CA THR A 34 -7.37 -13.38 -3.36
C THR A 34 -8.80 -13.61 -2.84
N ALA A 35 -9.77 -12.79 -3.23
CA ALA A 35 -11.16 -12.94 -2.80
C ALA A 35 -11.80 -14.26 -3.25
N LEU A 36 -11.38 -14.82 -4.39
CA LEU A 36 -11.92 -16.07 -4.91
C LEU A 36 -11.22 -17.29 -4.28
N PHE A 37 -9.90 -17.38 -4.36
CA PHE A 37 -9.22 -18.68 -4.27
C PHE A 37 -8.53 -18.98 -2.95
N ILE A 38 -8.35 -17.99 -2.06
CA ILE A 38 -7.80 -18.28 -0.73
C ILE A 38 -8.73 -19.20 0.07
N PRO A 39 -8.25 -19.85 1.15
CA PRO A 39 -9.08 -20.77 1.93
C PRO A 39 -10.39 -20.17 2.46
N THR A 40 -10.40 -18.86 2.70
CA THR A 40 -11.56 -18.08 3.17
C THR A 40 -12.31 -17.35 2.04
N GLY A 41 -11.88 -17.55 0.78
CA GLY A 41 -12.47 -16.92 -0.40
C GLY A 41 -13.77 -17.59 -0.83
N TRP A 42 -14.44 -17.02 -1.85
CA TRP A 42 -15.73 -17.54 -2.33
C TRP A 42 -15.63 -18.88 -3.06
N LEU A 43 -14.49 -19.17 -3.68
CA LEU A 43 -14.22 -20.40 -4.45
C LEU A 43 -12.82 -20.94 -4.09
N PRO A 44 -12.60 -21.45 -2.86
CA PRO A 44 -11.27 -21.84 -2.39
C PRO A 44 -10.59 -22.85 -3.30
N ASN A 45 -9.34 -22.57 -3.69
CA ASN A 45 -8.53 -23.44 -4.52
C ASN A 45 -7.04 -23.28 -4.17
N GLU A 46 -6.44 -24.30 -3.56
CA GLU A 46 -5.05 -24.23 -3.08
C GLU A 46 -4.03 -23.99 -4.20
N THR A 47 -4.29 -24.48 -5.41
CA THR A 47 -3.38 -24.30 -6.56
C THR A 47 -3.42 -22.86 -7.06
N LEU A 48 -4.62 -22.28 -7.20
CA LEU A 48 -4.79 -20.90 -7.67
C LEU A 48 -4.44 -19.87 -6.59
N ALA A 49 -4.65 -20.20 -5.31
CA ALA A 49 -4.24 -19.36 -4.18
C ALA A 49 -2.72 -19.08 -4.16
N LYS A 50 -1.90 -19.98 -4.72
CA LYS A 50 -0.44 -19.79 -4.82
C LYS A 50 -0.04 -18.55 -5.64
N LEU A 51 -0.94 -18.00 -6.46
CA LEU A 51 -0.70 -16.75 -7.20
C LEU A 51 -0.68 -15.52 -6.29
N VAL A 52 -1.40 -15.54 -5.16
CA VAL A 52 -1.60 -14.38 -4.28
C VAL A 52 -0.29 -13.85 -3.73
N GLY A 53 0.54 -14.74 -3.19
CA GLY A 53 1.82 -14.39 -2.55
C GLY A 53 2.80 -13.70 -3.52
N PRO A 54 3.16 -14.32 -4.66
CA PRO A 54 4.06 -13.70 -5.63
C PRO A 54 3.54 -12.38 -6.20
N MET A 55 2.22 -12.22 -6.33
CA MET A 55 1.64 -10.97 -6.81
C MET A 55 1.85 -9.82 -5.83
N ILE A 56 1.56 -10.01 -4.54
CA ILE A 56 1.75 -8.95 -3.54
C ILE A 56 3.23 -8.68 -3.23
N THR A 57 4.07 -9.72 -3.21
CA THR A 57 5.48 -9.59 -2.82
C THR A 57 6.37 -9.12 -3.97
N TYR A 58 6.11 -9.54 -5.21
CA TYR A 58 6.96 -9.21 -6.37
C TYR A 58 6.27 -8.32 -7.38
N LEU A 59 5.12 -8.76 -7.92
CA LEU A 59 4.50 -8.09 -9.07
C LEU A 59 4.14 -6.62 -8.76
N LEU A 60 3.37 -6.39 -7.70
CA LEU A 60 2.88 -5.04 -7.39
C LEU A 60 4.02 -4.08 -7.02
N PRO A 61 4.98 -4.46 -6.15
CA PRO A 61 6.14 -3.62 -5.84
C PRO A 61 7.00 -3.32 -7.07
N LEU A 62 7.29 -4.32 -7.92
CA LEU A 62 8.07 -4.13 -9.15
C LEU A 62 7.41 -3.17 -10.13
N LEU A 63 6.09 -3.27 -10.32
CA LEU A 63 5.33 -2.35 -11.18
C LEU A 63 5.40 -0.90 -10.68
N ILE A 64 5.31 -0.70 -9.36
CA ILE A 64 5.47 0.61 -8.73
C ILE A 64 6.89 1.13 -8.92
N GLY A 65 7.90 0.29 -8.67
CA GLY A 65 9.31 0.61 -8.86
C GLY A 65 9.63 1.02 -10.29
N TYR A 66 9.14 0.22 -11.25
CA TYR A 66 9.26 0.51 -12.68
C TYR A 66 8.59 1.84 -13.04
N THR A 67 7.37 2.08 -12.58
CA THR A 67 6.64 3.31 -12.88
C THR A 67 7.33 4.53 -12.26
N GLY A 68 7.82 4.41 -11.03
CA GLY A 68 8.60 5.46 -10.36
C GLY A 68 9.90 5.79 -11.08
N GLY A 69 10.65 4.77 -11.48
CA GLY A 69 11.85 4.95 -12.29
C GLY A 69 11.54 5.60 -13.63
N LYS A 70 10.43 5.21 -14.26
CA LYS A 70 9.97 5.76 -15.54
C LYS A 70 9.59 7.22 -15.46
N LEU A 71 8.92 7.64 -14.39
CA LEU A 71 8.58 9.04 -14.16
C LEU A 71 9.81 9.95 -14.05
N VAL A 72 10.95 9.41 -13.60
CA VAL A 72 12.19 10.18 -13.44
C VAL A 72 13.07 10.10 -14.70
N GLY A 73 13.35 8.89 -15.19
CA GLY A 73 14.36 8.59 -16.21
C GLY A 73 13.82 7.94 -17.49
N GLY A 74 12.51 8.03 -17.78
CA GLY A 74 11.91 7.43 -18.97
C GLY A 74 11.97 5.90 -18.97
N GLU A 75 11.87 5.26 -20.15
CA GLU A 75 11.82 3.79 -20.25
C GLU A 75 13.03 3.10 -19.58
N ARG A 76 14.23 3.65 -19.78
CA ARG A 76 15.46 3.14 -19.15
C ARG A 76 15.44 3.30 -17.64
N GLY A 77 14.94 4.45 -17.16
CA GLY A 77 14.67 4.66 -15.75
C GLY A 77 13.72 3.65 -15.16
N GLY A 78 12.70 3.22 -15.91
CA GLY A 78 11.78 2.18 -15.48
C GLY A 78 12.47 0.84 -15.27
N VAL A 79 13.29 0.41 -16.24
CA VAL A 79 14.04 -0.87 -16.13
C VAL A 79 14.99 -0.83 -14.94
N VAL A 80 15.80 0.24 -14.80
CA VAL A 80 16.74 0.38 -13.68
C VAL A 80 15.99 0.45 -12.34
N GLY A 81 14.89 1.19 -12.28
CA GLY A 81 14.04 1.28 -11.10
C GLY A 81 13.45 -0.06 -10.67
N ALA A 82 13.05 -0.90 -11.62
CA ALA A 82 12.59 -2.27 -11.34
C ALA A 82 13.72 -3.16 -10.78
N ILE A 83 14.93 -3.08 -11.35
CA ILE A 83 16.11 -3.82 -10.86
C ILE A 83 16.44 -3.40 -9.42
N THR A 84 16.51 -2.09 -9.15
CA THR A 84 16.76 -1.57 -7.80
C THR A 84 15.68 -2.02 -6.81
N THR A 85 14.42 -2.01 -7.25
CA THR A 85 13.29 -2.47 -6.45
C THR A 85 13.40 -3.95 -6.08
N MET A 86 13.95 -4.79 -6.95
CA MET A 86 14.20 -6.19 -6.61
C MET A 86 15.15 -6.33 -5.42
N GLY A 87 16.18 -5.49 -5.34
CA GLY A 87 17.08 -5.44 -4.18
C GLY A 87 16.36 -5.13 -2.87
N VAL A 88 15.40 -4.20 -2.91
CA VAL A 88 14.53 -3.88 -1.77
C VAL A 88 13.65 -5.07 -1.38
N ILE A 89 13.03 -5.74 -2.35
CA ILE A 89 12.10 -6.86 -2.09
C ILE A 89 12.86 -8.03 -1.43
N VAL A 90 14.06 -8.36 -1.90
CA VAL A 90 14.86 -9.46 -1.32
C VAL A 90 15.41 -9.08 0.06
N GLY A 91 15.56 -7.78 0.36
CA GLY A 91 16.10 -7.31 1.63
C GLY A 91 15.09 -7.23 2.78
N ALA A 92 13.83 -7.60 2.55
CA ALA A 92 12.78 -7.56 3.57
C ALA A 92 11.79 -8.72 3.43
N ASP A 93 11.33 -9.28 4.56
CA ASP A 93 10.37 -10.39 4.59
C ASP A 93 8.91 -9.96 4.35
N MET A 94 8.67 -8.69 4.01
CA MET A 94 7.34 -8.10 3.89
C MET A 94 7.21 -7.39 2.54
N PRO A 95 6.00 -7.29 1.94
CA PRO A 95 5.78 -6.55 0.70
C PRO A 95 6.27 -5.10 0.76
N MET A 96 7.28 -4.74 -0.04
CA MET A 96 7.95 -3.44 0.03
C MET A 96 7.39 -2.38 -0.92
N PHE A 97 6.13 -2.01 -0.72
CA PHE A 97 5.51 -0.91 -1.48
C PHE A 97 6.24 0.43 -1.28
N LEU A 98 6.47 0.83 -0.02
CA LEU A 98 7.16 2.08 0.29
C LEU A 98 8.62 2.05 -0.18
N GLY A 99 9.30 0.92 0.04
CA GLY A 99 10.67 0.73 -0.43
C GLY A 99 10.77 0.88 -1.95
N SER A 100 9.83 0.31 -2.70
CA SER A 100 9.72 0.47 -4.16
C SER A 100 9.45 1.92 -4.57
N MET A 101 8.63 2.64 -3.79
CA MET A 101 8.33 4.05 -4.04
C MET A 101 9.54 4.97 -3.90
N ILE A 102 10.53 4.57 -3.13
CA ILE A 102 11.78 5.32 -2.94
C ILE A 102 12.85 4.82 -3.93
N ALA A 103 13.04 3.51 -3.99
CA ALA A 103 14.08 2.86 -4.79
C ALA A 103 13.87 3.01 -6.30
N GLY A 104 12.63 2.89 -6.78
CA GLY A 104 12.30 3.03 -8.20
C GLY A 104 12.73 4.38 -8.78
N PRO A 105 12.24 5.52 -8.24
CA PRO A 105 12.66 6.85 -8.65
C PRO A 105 14.16 7.10 -8.48
N LEU A 106 14.79 6.54 -7.45
CA LEU A 106 16.24 6.65 -7.23
C LEU A 106 17.02 5.95 -8.36
N GLY A 107 16.60 4.74 -8.77
CA GLY A 107 17.14 4.06 -9.94
C GLY A 107 16.98 4.88 -11.22
N GLY A 108 15.79 5.45 -11.44
CA GLY A 108 15.52 6.35 -12.56
C GLY A 108 16.37 7.62 -12.53
N TRP A 109 16.65 8.17 -11.35
CA TRP A 109 17.47 9.36 -11.15
C TRP A 109 18.94 9.09 -11.48
N CYS A 110 19.49 7.96 -11.04
CA CYS A 110 20.87 7.57 -11.30
C CYS A 110 21.13 7.37 -12.80
N ILE A 111 20.25 6.63 -13.49
CA ILE A 111 20.45 6.40 -14.93
C ILE A 111 20.25 7.69 -15.74
N LYS A 112 19.30 8.54 -15.36
CA LYS A 112 19.12 9.85 -15.99
C LYS A 112 20.37 10.72 -15.86
N HIS A 113 21.06 10.69 -14.72
CA HIS A 113 22.31 11.43 -14.55
C HIS A 113 23.42 10.86 -15.42
N PHE A 114 23.57 9.53 -15.45
CA PHE A 114 24.53 8.88 -16.32
C PHE A 114 24.28 9.22 -17.79
N ASP A 115 23.03 9.15 -18.25
CA ASP A 115 22.66 9.44 -19.64
C ASP A 115 23.05 10.86 -20.04
N ARG A 116 22.81 11.84 -19.17
CA ARG A 116 23.23 13.24 -19.40
C ARG A 116 24.75 13.41 -19.46
N TRP A 117 25.52 12.58 -18.77
CA TRP A 117 26.98 12.66 -18.77
C TRP A 117 27.63 12.06 -20.00
N VAL A 118 26.95 11.07 -20.60
CA VAL A 118 27.46 10.32 -21.75
C VAL A 118 26.85 10.83 -23.07
N ASP A 119 25.85 11.69 -23.00
CA ASP A 119 25.23 12.36 -24.15
C ASP A 119 26.26 13.01 -25.08
N GLY A 120 26.14 12.75 -26.39
CA GLY A 120 27.07 13.22 -27.42
C GLY A 120 28.48 12.61 -27.41
N LYS A 121 28.82 11.72 -26.47
CA LYS A 121 30.16 11.08 -26.37
C LYS A 121 30.22 9.69 -27.00
N ILE A 122 29.08 9.09 -27.33
CA ILE A 122 28.99 7.73 -27.87
C ILE A 122 29.06 7.80 -29.40
N LYS A 123 29.89 6.95 -30.00
CA LYS A 123 29.92 6.78 -31.46
C LYS A 123 28.63 6.11 -31.94
N SER A 124 28.11 6.56 -33.08
CA SER A 124 26.98 5.92 -33.75
C SER A 124 27.23 4.41 -33.92
N GLY A 125 26.22 3.60 -33.60
CA GLY A 125 26.29 2.13 -33.57
C GLY A 125 26.61 1.51 -32.19
N PHE A 126 27.25 2.25 -31.27
CA PHE A 126 27.53 1.76 -29.90
C PHE A 126 26.48 2.18 -28.85
N GLU A 127 25.53 3.02 -29.23
CA GLU A 127 24.53 3.59 -28.31
C GLU A 127 23.72 2.51 -27.58
N MET A 128 23.20 1.50 -28.30
CA MET A 128 22.43 0.44 -27.67
C MET A 128 23.27 -0.39 -26.69
N LEU A 129 24.55 -0.63 -27.03
CA LEU A 129 25.48 -1.35 -26.16
C LEU A 129 25.71 -0.57 -24.86
N VAL A 130 26.11 0.70 -24.95
CA VAL A 130 26.35 1.54 -23.79
C VAL A 130 25.07 1.73 -22.98
N ASN A 131 23.92 1.91 -23.62
CA ASN A 131 22.64 2.13 -22.96
C ASN A 131 22.19 0.91 -22.14
N ASN A 132 22.34 -0.30 -22.68
CA ASN A 132 21.96 -1.53 -21.99
C ASN A 132 22.98 -1.91 -20.90
N PHE A 133 24.28 -1.83 -21.19
CA PHE A 133 25.32 -2.15 -20.20
C PHE A 133 25.32 -1.18 -19.02
N SER A 134 25.17 0.12 -19.27
CA SER A 134 25.09 1.10 -18.18
C SER A 134 23.84 0.90 -17.31
N ALA A 135 22.68 0.63 -17.92
CA ALA A 135 21.47 0.31 -17.17
C ALA A 135 21.65 -0.96 -16.33
N GLY A 136 22.31 -1.99 -16.87
CA GLY A 136 22.62 -3.23 -16.15
C GLY A 136 23.56 -3.02 -14.97
N ILE A 137 24.70 -2.34 -15.18
CA ILE A 137 25.72 -2.10 -14.15
C ILE A 137 25.18 -1.19 -13.04
N ILE A 138 24.54 -0.07 -13.41
CA ILE A 138 23.96 0.85 -12.44
C ILE A 138 22.83 0.17 -11.68
N GLY A 139 21.95 -0.55 -12.39
CA GLY A 139 20.88 -1.32 -11.77
C GLY A 139 21.40 -2.34 -10.76
N MET A 140 22.44 -3.11 -11.12
CA MET A 140 23.08 -4.09 -10.24
C MET A 140 23.64 -3.43 -8.96
N ILE A 141 24.43 -2.36 -9.10
CA ILE A 141 25.01 -1.66 -7.94
C ILE A 141 23.90 -1.14 -7.03
N LEU A 142 22.89 -0.49 -7.60
CA LEU A 142 21.77 0.03 -6.81
C LEU A 142 20.95 -1.06 -6.15
N ALA A 143 20.74 -2.21 -6.79
CA ALA A 143 20.05 -3.35 -6.19
C ALA A 143 20.81 -3.91 -4.98
N ILE A 144 22.14 -4.03 -5.08
CA ILE A 144 22.99 -4.46 -3.95
C ILE A 144 22.90 -3.44 -2.81
N LEU A 145 23.02 -2.15 -3.11
CA LEU A 145 22.92 -1.10 -2.10
C LEU A 145 21.53 -1.06 -1.44
N ALA A 146 20.47 -1.25 -2.23
CA ALA A 146 19.10 -1.31 -1.72
C ALA A 146 18.89 -2.52 -0.80
N PHE A 147 19.40 -3.69 -1.18
CA PHE A 147 19.35 -4.91 -0.37
C PHE A 147 20.05 -4.71 0.99
N LEU A 148 21.28 -4.20 0.98
CA LEU A 148 22.06 -3.97 2.20
C LEU A 148 21.49 -2.84 3.07
N GLY A 149 20.88 -1.83 2.45
CA GLY A 149 20.36 -0.66 3.15
C GLY A 149 18.97 -0.85 3.75
N ILE A 150 18.07 -1.59 3.09
CA ILE A 150 16.66 -1.66 3.50
C ILE A 150 16.49 -2.45 4.81
N GLY A 151 17.20 -3.55 4.99
CA GLY A 151 17.08 -4.41 6.17
C GLY A 151 17.31 -3.65 7.48
N PRO A 152 18.47 -2.97 7.66
CA PRO A 152 18.74 -2.17 8.86
C PRO A 152 17.74 -1.04 9.08
N ILE A 153 17.27 -0.39 8.01
CA ILE A 153 16.27 0.69 8.10
C ILE A 153 14.94 0.14 8.62
N VAL A 154 14.47 -0.98 8.06
CA VAL A 154 13.22 -1.63 8.48
C VAL A 154 13.31 -2.11 9.92
N GLU A 155 14.44 -2.72 10.31
CA GLU A 155 14.68 -3.16 11.68
C GLU A 155 14.65 -1.97 12.66
N ALA A 156 15.37 -0.88 12.35
CA ALA A 156 15.39 0.31 13.18
C ALA A 156 14.00 0.96 13.33
N LEU A 157 13.26 1.08 12.22
CA LEU A 157 11.89 1.60 12.23
C LEU A 157 10.96 0.72 13.06
N SER A 158 11.08 -0.61 12.94
CA SER A 158 10.26 -1.56 13.69
C SER A 158 10.54 -1.45 15.19
N LYS A 159 11.81 -1.37 15.61
CA LYS A 159 12.19 -1.16 17.01
C LYS A 159 11.66 0.16 17.56
N MET A 160 11.75 1.24 16.79
CA MET A 160 11.25 2.56 17.19
C MET A 160 9.72 2.55 17.35
N LEU A 161 8.99 1.94 16.42
CA LEU A 161 7.53 1.79 16.51
C LEU A 161 7.15 0.92 17.71
N ALA A 162 7.87 -0.18 17.95
CA ALA A 162 7.67 -1.06 19.11
C ALA A 162 7.83 -0.31 20.43
N ALA A 163 8.88 0.50 20.56
CA ALA A 163 9.09 1.35 21.73
C ALA A 163 7.95 2.37 21.92
N GLY A 164 7.50 3.01 20.84
CA GLY A 164 6.40 3.98 20.87
C GLY A 164 5.06 3.37 21.28
N VAL A 165 4.73 2.18 20.78
CA VAL A 165 3.51 1.46 21.17
C VAL A 165 3.61 0.94 22.61
N ASN A 166 4.75 0.38 23.02
CA ASN A 166 4.95 -0.10 24.38
C ASN A 166 4.77 1.05 25.40
N PHE A 167 5.27 2.24 25.09
CA PHE A 167 5.02 3.44 25.88
C PHE A 167 3.50 3.75 26.00
N MET A 168 2.75 3.67 24.89
CA MET A 168 1.30 3.92 24.92
C MET A 168 0.53 2.85 25.71
N VAL A 169 0.99 1.59 25.69
CA VAL A 169 0.38 0.49 26.46
C VAL A 169 0.57 0.72 27.95
N VAL A 170 1.77 1.06 28.39
CA VAL A 170 2.08 1.30 29.82
C VAL A 170 1.31 2.49 30.40
N HIS A 171 0.91 3.45 29.56
CA HIS A 171 0.16 4.63 29.97
C HIS A 171 -1.36 4.53 29.71
N ASP A 172 -1.90 3.35 29.38
CA ASP A 172 -3.33 3.13 29.04
C ASP A 172 -3.84 4.03 27.89
N MET A 173 -2.93 4.52 27.04
CA MET A 173 -3.21 5.42 25.91
C MET A 173 -3.51 4.67 24.60
N LEU A 174 -3.90 3.39 24.69
CA LEU A 174 -4.23 2.55 23.52
C LEU A 174 -5.20 3.19 22.51
N PRO A 175 -6.23 3.98 22.91
CA PRO A 175 -7.10 4.68 21.94
C PRO A 175 -6.34 5.64 21.01
N LEU A 176 -5.22 6.22 21.47
CA LEU A 176 -4.39 7.16 20.71
C LEU A 176 -3.41 6.44 19.77
N ALA A 177 -3.18 5.13 19.95
CA ALA A 177 -2.37 4.34 19.03
C ALA A 177 -2.93 4.37 17.60
N SER A 178 -4.26 4.48 17.44
CA SER A 178 -4.94 4.63 16.14
C SER A 178 -4.40 5.81 15.31
N ILE A 179 -4.00 6.92 15.95
CA ILE A 179 -3.46 8.12 15.29
C ILE A 179 -2.14 7.82 14.57
N PHE A 180 -1.34 6.88 15.08
CA PHE A 180 -0.07 6.48 14.49
C PHE A 180 -0.21 5.26 13.58
N VAL A 181 -1.07 4.31 13.96
CA VAL A 181 -1.29 3.06 13.25
C VAL A 181 -1.97 3.29 11.90
N GLU A 182 -2.97 4.17 11.81
CA GLU A 182 -3.67 4.43 10.53
C GLU A 182 -2.76 5.02 9.44
N PRO A 183 -1.95 6.06 9.70
CA PRO A 183 -0.96 6.54 8.73
C PRO A 183 0.10 5.49 8.38
N ALA A 184 0.57 4.73 9.37
CA ALA A 184 1.58 3.69 9.16
C ALA A 184 1.05 2.55 8.26
N LYS A 185 -0.22 2.16 8.41
CA LYS A 185 -0.88 1.19 7.52
C LYS A 185 -0.91 1.66 6.07
N ILE A 186 -1.24 2.93 5.84
CA ILE A 186 -1.27 3.52 4.48
C ILE A 186 0.13 3.50 3.83
N LEU A 187 1.18 3.60 4.64
CA LEU A 187 2.57 3.43 4.21
C LEU A 187 3.00 1.96 4.09
N PHE A 188 2.05 1.02 4.18
CA PHE A 188 2.27 -0.44 4.17
C PHE A 188 3.23 -0.92 5.28
N LEU A 189 3.27 -0.21 6.41
CA LEU A 189 4.01 -0.62 7.63
C LEU A 189 3.15 -1.46 8.57
N ASN A 190 1.97 -1.91 8.12
CA ASN A 190 1.07 -2.75 8.91
C ASN A 190 1.78 -4.03 9.36
N ASN A 191 2.50 -4.71 8.46
CA ASN A 191 3.21 -5.94 8.78
C ASN A 191 4.27 -5.75 9.89
N ALA A 192 5.00 -4.62 9.90
CA ALA A 192 5.99 -4.29 10.94
C ALA A 192 5.32 -4.07 12.30
N ILE A 193 4.16 -3.43 12.31
CA ILE A 193 3.38 -3.13 13.52
C ILE A 193 2.70 -4.40 14.06
N ASN A 194 2.13 -5.23 13.18
CA ASN A 194 1.42 -6.44 13.59
C ASN A 194 2.40 -7.48 14.11
N HIS A 195 3.36 -7.90 13.28
CA HIS A 195 4.28 -8.97 13.66
C HIS A 195 5.31 -8.52 14.69
N GLY A 196 5.70 -7.24 14.65
CA GLY A 196 6.69 -6.70 15.58
C GLY A 196 6.14 -6.29 16.95
N ILE A 197 4.83 -6.00 17.06
CA ILE A 197 4.28 -5.36 18.26
C ILE A 197 2.95 -5.99 18.71
N PHE A 198 1.90 -5.91 17.87
CA PHE A 198 0.56 -6.29 18.31
C PHE A 198 0.35 -7.79 18.44
N SER A 199 0.98 -8.60 17.57
CA SER A 199 0.90 -10.06 17.65
C SER A 199 1.61 -10.61 18.88
N PRO A 200 2.87 -10.22 19.21
CA PRO A 200 3.51 -10.62 20.46
C PRO A 200 2.71 -10.23 21.72
N LEU A 201 2.29 -8.96 21.81
CA LEU A 201 1.49 -8.46 22.94
C LEU A 201 0.11 -9.14 23.01
N GLY A 202 -0.51 -9.39 21.86
CA GLY A 202 -1.81 -10.01 21.76
C GLY A 202 -1.79 -11.49 22.10
N ILE A 203 -0.73 -12.22 21.72
CA ILE A 203 -0.51 -13.61 22.13
C ILE A 203 -0.31 -13.67 23.65
N GLN A 204 0.54 -12.81 24.22
CA GLN A 204 0.78 -12.77 25.66
C GLN A 204 -0.51 -12.47 26.44
N GLN A 205 -1.26 -11.44 26.03
CA GLN A 205 -2.53 -11.08 26.66
C GLN A 205 -3.60 -12.16 26.48
N SER A 206 -3.65 -12.82 25.32
CA SER A 206 -4.60 -13.89 25.07
C SER A 206 -4.28 -15.16 25.85
N HIS A 207 -3.01 -15.44 26.16
CA HIS A 207 -2.63 -16.54 27.04
C HIS A 207 -3.04 -16.30 28.49
N GLU A 208 -2.99 -15.05 28.97
CA GLU A 208 -3.33 -14.69 30.35
C GLU A 208 -4.83 -14.45 30.56
N LEU A 209 -5.52 -13.82 29.60
CA LEU A 209 -6.90 -13.34 29.73
C LEU A 209 -7.88 -14.03 28.77
N GLY A 210 -7.40 -14.92 27.90
CA GLY A 210 -8.21 -15.62 26.88
C GLY A 210 -8.73 -14.71 25.75
N LYS A 211 -8.44 -13.41 25.80
CA LYS A 211 -8.89 -12.38 24.85
C LYS A 211 -7.83 -11.29 24.75
N SER A 212 -7.75 -10.63 23.61
CA SER A 212 -6.84 -9.50 23.41
C SER A 212 -7.46 -8.43 22.53
N ILE A 213 -7.38 -7.17 22.99
CA ILE A 213 -7.84 -6.01 22.22
C ILE A 213 -6.89 -5.66 21.08
N PHE A 214 -5.64 -6.13 21.15
CA PHE A 214 -4.61 -5.86 20.13
C PHE A 214 -4.97 -6.46 18.76
N PHE A 215 -5.74 -7.55 18.72
CA PHE A 215 -6.25 -8.13 17.47
C PHE A 215 -7.32 -7.26 16.79
N LEU A 216 -8.01 -6.39 17.53
CA LEU A 216 -9.09 -5.53 17.01
C LEU A 216 -8.60 -4.15 16.55
N ILE A 217 -7.41 -3.73 16.98
CA ILE A 217 -6.83 -2.43 16.59
C ILE A 217 -6.51 -2.40 15.09
N GLU A 218 -6.24 -3.57 14.50
CA GLU A 218 -5.86 -3.63 13.11
C GLU A 218 -7.04 -3.80 12.13
N ALA A 219 -7.94 -4.74 12.45
CA ALA A 219 -9.03 -5.18 11.58
C ALA A 219 -10.19 -4.17 11.54
N ASN A 220 -10.01 -3.04 10.86
CA ASN A 220 -11.09 -2.08 10.63
C ASN A 220 -11.24 -1.76 9.13
N PRO A 221 -12.19 -2.39 8.42
CA PRO A 221 -12.51 -2.05 7.04
C PRO A 221 -13.20 -0.69 6.88
N GLY A 222 -13.77 -0.13 7.95
CA GLY A 222 -14.68 1.02 7.89
C GLY A 222 -14.09 2.25 7.20
N PRO A 223 -12.91 2.76 7.64
CA PRO A 223 -12.28 3.92 7.01
C PRO A 223 -11.95 3.69 5.53
N GLY A 224 -11.42 2.51 5.19
CA GLY A 224 -11.09 2.16 3.80
C GLY A 224 -12.33 2.10 2.91
N MET A 225 -13.41 1.50 3.40
CA MET A 225 -14.69 1.49 2.69
C MET A 225 -15.23 2.91 2.50
N GLY A 226 -15.18 3.76 3.53
CA GLY A 226 -15.60 5.16 3.44
C GLY A 226 -14.86 5.92 2.34
N VAL A 227 -13.54 5.73 2.23
CA VAL A 227 -12.72 6.32 1.16
C VAL A 227 -13.13 5.80 -0.21
N LEU A 228 -13.32 4.49 -0.36
CA LEU A 228 -13.70 3.88 -1.64
C LEU A 228 -15.10 4.33 -2.09
N LEU A 229 -16.06 4.39 -1.18
CA LEU A 229 -17.40 4.94 -1.46
C LEU A 229 -17.32 6.42 -1.86
N ALA A 230 -16.47 7.21 -1.20
CA ALA A 230 -16.26 8.61 -1.57
C ALA A 230 -15.73 8.75 -3.01
N TYR A 231 -14.78 7.90 -3.42
CA TYR A 231 -14.31 7.88 -4.82
C TYR A 231 -15.35 7.33 -5.79
N MET A 232 -16.15 6.36 -5.38
CA MET A 232 -17.21 5.77 -6.21
C MET A 232 -18.30 6.80 -6.54
N PHE A 233 -18.76 7.57 -5.55
CA PHE A 233 -19.81 8.57 -5.76
C PHE A 233 -19.25 9.90 -6.29
N PHE A 234 -18.17 10.40 -5.68
CA PHE A 234 -17.67 11.77 -5.90
C PHE A 234 -16.32 11.87 -6.64
N GLY A 235 -15.66 10.75 -6.93
CA GLY A 235 -14.40 10.72 -7.68
C GLY A 235 -14.54 11.13 -9.15
N ARG A 236 -13.40 11.29 -9.83
CA ARG A 236 -13.35 11.57 -11.28
C ARG A 236 -12.29 10.71 -11.95
N GLY A 237 -12.47 10.45 -13.26
CA GLY A 237 -11.52 9.71 -14.09
C GLY A 237 -11.38 8.23 -13.70
N SER A 238 -10.17 7.69 -13.88
CA SER A 238 -9.84 6.28 -13.61
C SER A 238 -10.07 5.86 -12.16
N ALA A 239 -9.86 6.76 -11.20
CA ALA A 239 -10.09 6.50 -9.78
C ALA A 239 -11.58 6.19 -9.49
N LYS A 240 -12.54 6.88 -10.12
CA LYS A 240 -13.96 6.57 -9.94
C LYS A 240 -14.35 5.23 -10.58
N GLN A 241 -13.81 4.95 -11.76
CA GLN A 241 -14.09 3.71 -12.50
C GLN A 241 -13.58 2.46 -11.76
N SER A 242 -12.43 2.57 -11.11
CA SER A 242 -11.81 1.47 -10.35
C SER A 242 -12.34 1.33 -8.91
N ALA A 243 -12.85 2.41 -8.30
CA ALA A 243 -13.27 2.42 -6.90
C ALA A 243 -14.38 1.41 -6.57
N GLY A 244 -15.33 1.16 -7.48
CA GLY A 244 -16.40 0.20 -7.25
C GLY A 244 -15.89 -1.25 -7.12
N GLY A 245 -14.98 -1.65 -8.01
CA GLY A 245 -14.33 -2.96 -7.94
C GLY A 245 -13.47 -3.09 -6.68
N ALA A 246 -12.72 -2.04 -6.33
CA ALA A 246 -11.95 -2.00 -5.10
C ALA A 246 -12.83 -2.08 -3.84
N ALA A 247 -14.02 -1.45 -3.81
CA ALA A 247 -14.94 -1.49 -2.68
C ALA A 247 -15.50 -2.90 -2.42
N ILE A 248 -15.84 -3.62 -3.49
CA ILE A 248 -16.31 -5.00 -3.42
C ILE A 248 -15.21 -5.90 -2.84
N ILE A 249 -14.00 -5.78 -3.36
CA ILE A 249 -12.84 -6.56 -2.90
C ILE A 249 -12.50 -6.23 -1.44
N HIS A 250 -12.51 -4.95 -1.08
CA HIS A 250 -12.20 -4.47 0.27
C HIS A 250 -13.18 -5.01 1.31
N PHE A 251 -14.47 -5.05 0.98
CA PHE A 251 -15.53 -5.38 1.93
C PHE A 251 -15.90 -6.84 1.95
N LEU A 252 -16.09 -7.43 0.78
CA LEU A 252 -16.53 -8.82 0.65
C LEU A 252 -15.35 -9.78 0.48
N GLY A 253 -14.21 -9.29 -0.01
CA GLY A 253 -12.96 -10.06 -0.07
C GLY A 253 -12.08 -9.92 1.17
N GLY A 254 -12.37 -8.96 2.07
CA GLY A 254 -11.60 -8.75 3.31
C GLY A 254 -10.19 -8.20 3.10
N ILE A 255 -9.88 -7.66 1.91
CA ILE A 255 -8.54 -7.22 1.55
C ILE A 255 -8.41 -5.72 1.80
N HIS A 256 -7.83 -5.37 2.95
CA HIS A 256 -7.81 -3.99 3.41
C HIS A 256 -6.66 -3.16 2.81
N GLU A 257 -5.79 -3.73 1.99
CA GLU A 257 -4.68 -3.02 1.35
C GLU A 257 -5.10 -2.32 0.05
N ILE A 258 -6.22 -2.74 -0.54
CA ILE A 258 -6.65 -2.26 -1.87
C ILE A 258 -7.10 -0.79 -1.87
N TYR A 259 -7.43 -0.23 -0.70
CA TYR A 259 -7.80 1.18 -0.58
C TYR A 259 -6.58 2.11 -0.41
N PHE A 260 -5.41 1.61 -0.03
CA PHE A 260 -4.23 2.46 0.25
C PHE A 260 -3.83 3.35 -0.95
N PRO A 261 -3.82 2.84 -2.21
CA PRO A 261 -3.59 3.68 -3.38
C PRO A 261 -4.51 4.91 -3.45
N TYR A 262 -5.79 4.77 -3.08
CA TYR A 262 -6.80 5.83 -3.14
C TYR A 262 -6.58 6.91 -2.08
N VAL A 263 -6.04 6.55 -0.92
CA VAL A 263 -5.67 7.52 0.12
C VAL A 263 -4.43 8.31 -0.29
N LEU A 264 -3.43 7.62 -0.87
CA LEU A 264 -2.21 8.26 -1.37
C LEU A 264 -2.48 9.26 -2.51
N MET A 265 -3.55 9.06 -3.29
CA MET A 265 -4.01 10.01 -4.33
C MET A 265 -4.39 11.39 -3.79
N ASN A 266 -4.92 11.47 -2.57
CA ASN A 266 -5.32 12.72 -1.94
C ASN A 266 -4.94 12.70 -0.46
N PRO A 267 -3.72 13.15 -0.10
CA PRO A 267 -3.28 13.16 1.31
C PRO A 267 -4.14 14.07 2.22
N ARG A 268 -5.08 14.85 1.66
CA ARG A 268 -6.12 15.59 2.40
C ARG A 268 -7.27 14.71 2.92
N LEU A 269 -7.42 13.47 2.43
CA LEU A 269 -8.42 12.50 2.89
C LEU A 269 -8.05 11.80 4.21
N ASN A 270 -6.94 12.18 4.84
CA ASN A 270 -6.77 11.90 6.27
C ASN A 270 -8.01 12.48 6.99
N PRO A 271 -8.77 11.74 7.83
CA PRO A 271 -10.13 12.10 8.26
C PRO A 271 -10.30 13.42 9.04
N ARG A 272 -9.28 14.28 9.10
CA ARG A 272 -9.28 15.54 9.86
C ARG A 272 -8.59 16.68 9.11
N SER A 273 -9.09 17.11 7.95
CA SER A 273 -8.77 18.47 7.49
C SER A 273 -9.92 19.20 6.76
N HIS A 274 -10.75 19.83 7.59
CA HIS A 274 -11.46 21.12 7.42
C HIS A 274 -12.98 21.13 7.13
N PRO A 275 -13.75 21.87 7.95
CA PRO A 275 -15.00 22.47 7.54
C PRO A 275 -14.69 23.76 6.77
N ARG A 276 -15.05 23.85 5.49
CA ARG A 276 -15.52 25.12 4.89
C ARG A 276 -16.02 24.93 3.45
N ARG A 277 -17.33 25.23 3.33
CA ARG A 277 -18.05 25.80 2.17
C ARG A 277 -18.00 24.98 0.87
N TYR A 278 -18.90 24.00 0.79
CA TYR A 278 -19.56 23.70 -0.48
C TYR A 278 -20.78 24.61 -0.59
N ASP A 279 -20.77 25.45 -1.63
CA ASP A 279 -21.91 26.25 -2.06
C ASP A 279 -22.97 25.30 -2.64
N TRP A 280 -24.13 25.22 -2.00
CA TRP A 280 -25.24 24.31 -2.31
C TRP A 280 -26.30 24.94 -3.22
N ARG A 281 -25.90 25.84 -4.12
CA ARG A 281 -26.85 26.37 -5.12
C ARG A 281 -26.49 25.86 -6.50
N VAL A 282 -27.54 25.57 -7.27
CA VAL A 282 -27.56 25.17 -8.69
C VAL A 282 -27.43 23.64 -8.86
N HIS A 283 -28.46 22.81 -9.10
CA HIS A 283 -29.85 22.99 -9.56
C HIS A 283 -30.77 21.99 -8.84
N ALA A 284 -31.93 22.47 -8.38
CA ALA A 284 -33.09 21.65 -8.11
C ALA A 284 -33.78 21.38 -9.44
N ASP A 285 -33.95 20.10 -9.78
CA ASP A 285 -35.07 19.55 -10.56
C ASP A 285 -34.74 18.09 -10.87
N TYR A 286 -35.39 17.15 -10.16
CA TYR A 286 -35.84 15.82 -10.61
C TYR A 286 -36.46 15.11 -9.39
N PRO A 287 -37.80 14.94 -9.33
CA PRO A 287 -38.45 14.22 -8.25
C PRO A 287 -38.51 12.72 -8.57
N GLY A 288 -38.28 11.91 -7.54
CA GLY A 288 -38.89 10.59 -7.45
C GLY A 288 -37.98 9.39 -7.65
N ARG A 289 -38.11 8.47 -6.69
CA ARG A 289 -37.99 7.01 -6.84
C ARG A 289 -36.67 6.38 -6.40
N TRP A 290 -36.48 6.22 -5.09
CA TRP A 290 -35.86 5.02 -4.50
C TRP A 290 -36.47 4.77 -3.12
N SER A 291 -37.57 4.02 -3.09
CA SER A 291 -38.07 3.32 -1.90
C SER A 291 -37.61 1.87 -2.00
N GLY A 292 -36.85 1.40 -1.01
CA GLY A 292 -36.57 -0.02 -0.81
C GLY A 292 -35.07 -0.35 -0.83
N PHE A 293 -34.46 -0.39 0.35
CA PHE A 293 -33.47 -1.39 0.77
C PHE A 293 -33.31 -1.26 2.30
N SER A 294 -34.34 -1.68 3.00
CA SER A 294 -34.29 -2.00 4.43
C SER A 294 -34.01 -3.49 4.55
N GLY A 295 -32.86 -3.84 5.13
CA GLY A 295 -32.53 -5.22 5.49
C GLY A 295 -31.21 -5.68 4.89
N ILE A 296 -30.21 -5.84 5.75
CA ILE A 296 -29.40 -7.07 5.93
C ILE A 296 -28.44 -6.73 7.08
N SER A 297 -28.90 -7.05 8.28
CA SER A 297 -28.11 -7.22 9.48
C SER A 297 -27.65 -8.68 9.54
N GLY A 298 -26.34 -8.87 9.77
CA GLY A 298 -25.78 -10.14 10.23
C GLY A 298 -24.92 -10.85 9.19
N PHE A 299 -23.62 -10.86 9.42
CA PHE A 299 -22.72 -12.01 9.22
C PHE A 299 -21.38 -11.69 9.90
N TYR A 300 -21.23 -12.16 11.14
CA TYR A 300 -19.93 -12.38 11.79
C TYR A 300 -19.90 -13.87 12.18
N PRO A 301 -18.87 -14.65 11.84
CA PRO A 301 -18.70 -15.95 12.43
C PRO A 301 -18.21 -15.76 13.87
N CYS A 302 -19.09 -16.09 14.81
CA CYS A 302 -18.76 -16.23 16.22
C CYS A 302 -17.99 -17.54 16.39
N CYS A 303 -16.69 -17.48 16.71
CA CYS A 303 -15.96 -18.67 17.15
C CYS A 303 -16.38 -19.02 18.57
N THR A 304 -17.08 -20.14 18.73
CA THR A 304 -17.34 -20.78 20.03
C THR A 304 -16.65 -22.15 20.06
N GLY A 305 -15.77 -22.36 21.04
CA GLY A 305 -15.38 -23.68 21.56
C GLY A 305 -14.29 -24.46 20.81
N ASP A 306 -13.22 -24.76 21.54
CA ASP A 306 -12.22 -25.86 21.37
C ASP A 306 -11.28 -25.95 20.15
N ASP A 307 -11.30 -25.02 19.20
CA ASP A 307 -10.41 -25.07 18.01
C ASP A 307 -9.20 -24.10 18.05
N THR A 308 -8.67 -23.81 19.25
CA THR A 308 -7.53 -22.89 19.45
C THR A 308 -6.20 -23.35 18.85
N LYS A 309 -6.10 -24.58 18.33
CA LYS A 309 -4.87 -25.07 17.68
C LYS A 309 -4.83 -24.87 16.16
N ARG A 310 -5.93 -24.50 15.50
CA ARG A 310 -5.95 -24.29 14.03
C ARG A 310 -5.75 -22.84 13.58
N CYS A 311 -5.86 -21.86 14.48
CA CYS A 311 -5.67 -20.44 14.13
C CYS A 311 -4.21 -19.95 14.21
N LEU A 312 -3.25 -20.79 14.62
CA LEU A 312 -1.87 -20.37 14.89
C LEU A 312 -0.90 -20.50 13.71
N PHE A 313 -1.37 -20.99 12.56
CA PHE A 313 -0.58 -20.96 11.32
C PHE A 313 -1.54 -20.83 10.13
N ARG A 314 -1.86 -19.59 9.74
CA ARG A 314 -2.36 -19.25 8.39
C ARG A 314 -2.39 -17.75 8.18
#